data_AF-A0A2A4HSZ2-F1
#
_entry.id   AF-A0A2A4HSZ2-F1
#
_cell.length_a   1.000
_cell.length_b   1.000
_cell.length_c   1.000
_cell.angle_alpha   90.00
_cell.angle_beta   90.00
_cell.angle_gamma   90.00
#
_symmetry.space_group_name_H-M   'P 1'
#
loop_
_entity.id
_entity.type
_entity.pdbx_description
1 polymer ?
#
loop_
_entity_poly.entity_id
_entity_poly.type
_entity_poly.pdbx_seq_one_letter_code
_entity_poly.pdbx_strand_id
1 'polypeptide(L)'
;MVVDSLFLEGCLEPVAGEAISGRAPAWVEVGIKKDVQGQAQFIAESATALAEDLPAEGAHHREWLSFAQRMGELLCKFFELPGGLGDDVSPQIERLQQSADDRFRGWLLRHFADLPSLPASKAPVMLHHVPRHLSHRRNSSSARQALLLFDGLAIDQWCKIRGRLAEKLSSIEIDEGACFAWLPSLTSVSRQTVFSGLRPREFTGTIESTAAEPTLWAKFWQDAGLRKSEVVYLKGVKRREDMSRIADAVSNPNIKIAGVVVDMVDEIVHGATLGKRGIASQIDDWCDTGFVEQLMTLLLDQGFEIYLTSDHGNVDATGIGRLNQGVLSEIRGERVRVYRSADLASSVPAELDTFRFDLPGLPVDFLPVYPKGRGAFTGVGDRVVAHGGMSVEELIVPFIRITQKSSSNDE
;
A
#
# COMPACT_ATOMS: atom_id res chain seq x y z
N MET A 1 6.18 -25.29 8.33
CA MET A 1 5.03 -24.39 8.20
C MET A 1 4.02 -24.82 9.24
N VAL A 2 3.84 -23.99 10.27
CA VAL A 2 2.90 -24.25 11.37
C VAL A 2 1.54 -23.80 10.88
N VAL A 3 0.49 -24.59 11.06
CA VAL A 3 -0.88 -24.28 10.58
C VAL A 3 -1.33 -22.87 10.99
N ASP A 4 -0.92 -22.43 12.18
CA ASP A 4 -1.18 -21.12 12.74
C ASP A 4 -0.71 -19.96 11.85
N SER A 5 0.41 -20.15 11.13
CA SER A 5 0.92 -19.13 10.22
C SER A 5 0.00 -18.90 9.03
N LEU A 6 -0.70 -19.94 8.54
CA LEU A 6 -1.65 -19.80 7.44
C LEU A 6 -2.91 -19.02 7.82
N PHE A 7 -3.36 -19.12 9.07
CA PHE A 7 -4.46 -18.30 9.59
C PHE A 7 -4.01 -16.85 9.81
N LEU A 8 -2.77 -16.65 10.26
CA LEU A 8 -2.17 -15.33 10.45
C LEU A 8 -1.95 -14.64 9.10
N GLU A 9 -1.53 -15.40 8.08
CA GLU A 9 -1.33 -15.00 6.68
C GLU A 9 -2.65 -14.82 5.89
N GLY A 10 -3.82 -15.05 6.52
CA GLY A 10 -5.12 -14.89 5.85
C GLY A 10 -5.44 -15.95 4.80
N CYS A 11 -4.57 -16.95 4.62
CA CYS A 11 -4.75 -18.07 3.69
C CYS A 11 -5.82 -19.08 4.17
N LEU A 12 -6.09 -19.12 5.48
CA LEU A 12 -7.15 -19.92 6.09
C LEU A 12 -8.07 -19.03 6.93
N GLU A 13 -9.37 -19.31 6.85
CA GLU A 13 -10.37 -18.67 7.69
C GLU A 13 -10.86 -19.63 8.78
N PRO A 14 -10.93 -19.18 10.06
CA PRO A 14 -11.50 -19.98 11.12
C PRO A 14 -12.99 -20.25 10.87
N VAL A 15 -13.42 -21.48 11.10
CA VAL A 15 -14.82 -21.89 10.90
C VAL A 15 -15.59 -21.90 12.22
N ALA A 16 -16.89 -21.65 12.15
CA ALA A 16 -17.76 -21.79 13.33
C ALA A 16 -17.79 -23.25 13.80
N GLY A 17 -17.44 -23.49 15.05
CA GLY A 17 -17.48 -24.80 15.67
C GLY A 17 -17.41 -24.69 17.19
N GLU A 18 -18.02 -25.63 17.89
CA GLU A 18 -17.77 -25.79 19.31
C GLU A 18 -16.39 -26.42 19.47
N ALA A 19 -15.44 -25.67 20.02
CA ALA A 19 -14.22 -26.30 20.52
C ALA A 19 -14.66 -27.36 21.52
N ILE A 20 -14.35 -28.64 21.25
CA ILE A 20 -14.51 -29.70 22.24
C ILE A 20 -13.44 -29.41 23.30
N SER A 21 -13.81 -28.58 24.28
CA SER A 21 -12.90 -27.98 25.25
C SER A 21 -11.95 -29.02 25.84
N GLY A 22 -10.64 -28.82 25.63
CA GLY A 22 -9.58 -29.62 26.25
C GLY A 22 -9.24 -30.97 25.59
N ARG A 23 -9.78 -31.29 24.41
CA ARG A 23 -9.41 -32.53 23.66
C ARG A 23 -8.87 -32.31 22.26
N ALA A 24 -8.87 -31.08 21.76
CA ALA A 24 -8.34 -30.77 20.44
C ALA A 24 -6.83 -30.51 20.51
N PRO A 25 -6.02 -30.99 19.54
CA PRO A 25 -4.65 -30.53 19.37
C PRO A 25 -4.60 -29.02 19.12
N ALA A 26 -3.57 -28.32 19.60
CA ALA A 26 -3.44 -26.86 19.48
C ALA A 26 -3.65 -26.32 18.05
N TRP A 27 -3.19 -27.04 17.02
CA TRP A 27 -3.37 -26.64 15.62
C TRP A 27 -4.84 -26.66 15.14
N VAL A 28 -5.70 -27.46 15.77
CA VAL A 28 -7.15 -27.50 15.50
C VAL A 28 -7.84 -26.30 16.15
N GLU A 29 -7.39 -25.89 17.34
CA GLU A 29 -7.97 -24.76 18.06
C GLU A 29 -7.79 -23.43 17.32
N VAL A 30 -6.73 -23.29 16.51
CA VAL A 30 -6.52 -22.10 15.67
C VAL A 30 -7.52 -22.03 14.50
N GLY A 31 -8.07 -23.16 14.07
CA GLY A 31 -9.08 -23.23 13.00
C GLY A 31 -10.53 -23.03 13.46
N ILE A 32 -10.77 -22.84 14.76
CA ILE A 32 -12.11 -22.60 15.31
C ILE A 32 -12.30 -21.11 15.54
N LYS A 33 -13.41 -20.56 15.07
CA LYS A 33 -13.77 -19.16 15.29
C LYS A 33 -13.84 -18.87 16.79
N LYS A 34 -12.88 -18.06 17.27
CA LYS A 34 -12.79 -17.62 18.66
C LYS A 34 -13.88 -16.59 18.96
N ASP A 35 -14.27 -16.48 20.23
CA ASP A 35 -14.99 -15.31 20.70
C ASP A 35 -14.08 -14.06 20.63
N VAL A 36 -14.67 -12.88 20.86
CA VAL A 36 -13.95 -11.62 20.69
C VAL A 36 -12.73 -11.53 21.63
N GLN A 37 -12.82 -12.12 22.82
CA GLN A 37 -11.72 -12.13 23.79
C GLN A 37 -10.57 -13.05 23.34
N GLY A 38 -10.90 -14.25 22.84
CA GLY A 38 -9.92 -15.15 22.25
C GLY A 38 -9.28 -14.61 20.98
N GLN A 39 -10.01 -13.81 20.18
CA GLN A 39 -9.46 -13.09 19.02
C GLN A 39 -8.45 -12.02 19.47
N ALA A 40 -8.79 -11.23 20.50
CA ALA A 40 -7.88 -10.23 21.06
C ALA A 40 -6.59 -10.87 21.60
N GLN A 41 -6.70 -11.97 22.34
CA GLN A 41 -5.55 -12.74 22.83
C GLN A 41 -4.68 -13.26 21.67
N PHE A 42 -5.30 -13.86 20.65
CA PHE A 42 -4.58 -14.35 19.47
C PHE A 42 -3.80 -13.24 18.75
N ILE A 43 -4.40 -12.04 18.61
CA ILE A 43 -3.75 -10.88 18.00
C ILE A 43 -2.55 -10.44 18.85
N ALA A 44 -2.69 -10.37 20.17
CA ALA A 44 -1.58 -9.99 21.07
C ALA A 44 -0.41 -10.98 21.02
N GLU A 45 -0.70 -12.28 21.03
CA GLU A 45 0.31 -13.35 20.92
C GLU A 45 0.99 -13.32 19.54
N SER A 46 0.19 -13.15 18.48
CA SER A 46 0.68 -13.02 17.09
C SER A 46 1.57 -11.80 16.92
N ALA A 47 1.21 -10.65 17.50
CA ALA A 47 2.02 -9.43 17.47
C ALA A 47 3.37 -9.64 18.16
N THR A 48 3.37 -10.35 19.29
CA THR A 48 4.60 -10.68 20.03
C THR A 48 5.49 -11.61 19.21
N ALA A 49 4.94 -12.70 18.69
CA ALA A 49 5.69 -13.66 17.86
C ALA A 49 6.24 -12.99 16.59
N LEU A 50 5.46 -12.14 15.92
CA LEU A 50 5.88 -11.43 14.72
C LEU A 50 6.99 -10.39 15.00
N ALA A 51 6.99 -9.80 16.21
CA ALA A 51 8.05 -8.90 16.64
C ALA A 51 9.38 -9.63 16.96
N GLU A 52 9.31 -10.92 17.31
CA GLU A 52 10.47 -11.79 17.49
C GLU A 52 11.01 -12.35 16.16
N ASP A 53 10.15 -12.49 15.15
CA ASP A 53 10.45 -13.01 13.80
C ASP A 53 10.61 -11.90 12.74
N LEU A 54 11.28 -10.79 13.11
CA LEU A 54 11.57 -9.72 12.16
C LEU A 54 12.64 -10.16 11.14
N PRO A 55 12.51 -9.80 9.85
CA PRO A 55 13.58 -9.99 8.89
C PRO A 55 14.88 -9.33 9.36
N ALA A 56 15.99 -10.04 9.18
CA ALA A 56 17.29 -9.55 9.56
C ALA A 56 17.72 -8.32 8.73
N GLU A 57 18.69 -7.58 9.25
CA GLU A 57 19.26 -6.41 8.57
C GLU A 57 19.92 -6.69 7.23
N GLY A 58 20.35 -7.93 7.00
CA GLY A 58 20.89 -8.41 5.72
C GLY A 58 19.92 -9.33 4.97
N ALA A 59 18.65 -9.38 5.37
CA ALA A 59 17.63 -10.20 4.73
C ALA A 59 17.41 -9.81 3.27
N HIS A 60 16.99 -10.77 2.46
CA HIS A 60 16.57 -10.49 1.10
C HIS A 60 15.25 -9.69 1.11
N HIS A 61 15.06 -8.77 0.15
CA HIS A 61 13.90 -7.87 0.11
C HIS A 61 12.54 -8.58 0.17
N ARG A 62 12.45 -9.81 -0.35
CA ARG A 62 11.22 -10.63 -0.32
C ARG A 62 10.79 -11.00 1.09
N GLU A 63 11.72 -11.13 2.03
CA GLU A 63 11.40 -11.41 3.43
C GLU A 63 10.65 -10.22 4.04
N TRP A 64 11.02 -8.99 3.69
CA TRP A 64 10.28 -7.78 4.06
C TRP A 64 8.91 -7.67 3.38
N LEU A 65 8.80 -8.05 2.11
CA LEU A 65 7.51 -8.08 1.42
C LEU A 65 6.54 -9.07 2.10
N SER A 66 7.02 -10.28 2.40
CA SER A 66 6.23 -11.30 3.12
C SER A 66 5.90 -10.88 4.55
N PHE A 67 6.85 -10.25 5.26
CA PHE A 67 6.62 -9.69 6.58
C PHE A 67 5.52 -8.61 6.56
N ALA A 68 5.55 -7.70 5.58
CA ALA A 68 4.55 -6.64 5.46
C ALA A 68 3.14 -7.20 5.21
N GLN A 69 3.01 -8.28 4.44
CA GLN A 69 1.74 -8.98 4.24
C GLN A 69 1.21 -9.58 5.56
N ARG A 70 2.06 -10.31 6.31
CA ARG A 70 1.70 -10.86 7.63
C ARG A 70 1.31 -9.77 8.63
N MET A 71 2.06 -8.67 8.66
CA MET A 71 1.79 -7.52 9.51
C MET A 71 0.48 -6.82 9.12
N GLY A 72 0.22 -6.66 7.82
CA GLY A 72 -1.03 -6.07 7.31
C GLY A 72 -2.27 -6.88 7.69
N GLU A 73 -2.22 -8.21 7.54
CA GLU A 73 -3.30 -9.11 7.98
C GLU A 73 -3.56 -9.04 9.49
N LEU A 74 -2.50 -8.97 10.30
CA LEU A 74 -2.61 -8.81 11.74
C LEU A 74 -3.24 -7.45 12.11
N LEU A 75 -2.81 -6.36 11.46
CA LEU A 75 -3.33 -5.02 11.69
C LEU A 75 -4.79 -4.89 11.25
N CYS A 76 -5.18 -5.51 10.13
CA CYS A 76 -6.56 -5.59 9.68
C CYS A 76 -7.47 -6.15 10.79
N LYS A 77 -7.07 -7.29 11.37
CA LYS A 77 -7.81 -7.93 12.48
C LYS A 77 -7.77 -7.11 13.76
N PHE A 78 -6.66 -6.44 14.05
CA PHE A 78 -6.54 -5.55 15.21
C PHE A 78 -7.50 -4.37 15.14
N PHE A 79 -7.64 -3.73 13.98
CA PHE A 79 -8.53 -2.58 13.82
C PHE A 79 -10.03 -2.96 13.83
N GLU A 80 -10.36 -4.25 13.76
CA GLU A 80 -11.71 -4.78 13.92
C GLU A 80 -12.10 -5.07 15.39
N LEU A 81 -11.13 -5.06 16.31
CA LEU A 81 -11.41 -5.29 17.72
C LEU A 81 -12.27 -4.15 18.30
N PRO A 82 -13.24 -4.45 19.18
CA PRO A 82 -13.93 -3.44 19.96
C PRO A 82 -12.94 -2.61 20.79
N GLY A 83 -13.24 -1.31 20.97
CA GLY A 83 -12.32 -0.35 21.56
C GLY A 83 -11.59 -0.83 22.82
N GLY A 84 -12.32 -1.31 23.83
CA GLY A 84 -11.72 -1.77 25.09
C GLY A 84 -10.73 -2.93 24.93
N LEU A 85 -11.04 -3.91 24.06
CA LEU A 85 -10.12 -5.02 23.78
C LEU A 85 -8.96 -4.57 22.89
N GLY A 86 -9.21 -3.66 21.96
CA GLY A 86 -8.15 -3.05 21.17
C GLY A 86 -7.15 -2.30 22.05
N ASP A 87 -7.61 -1.62 23.10
CA ASP A 87 -6.74 -0.90 24.02
C ASP A 87 -5.85 -1.85 24.84
N ASP A 88 -6.37 -3.03 25.24
CA ASP A 88 -5.59 -4.08 25.93
C ASP A 88 -4.49 -4.69 25.04
N VAL A 89 -4.70 -4.73 23.71
CA VAL A 89 -3.78 -5.32 22.72
C VAL A 89 -2.83 -4.28 22.12
N SER A 90 -3.15 -2.99 22.22
CA SER A 90 -2.38 -1.89 21.62
C SER A 90 -0.90 -1.90 22.00
N PRO A 91 -0.47 -2.16 23.25
CA PRO A 91 0.96 -2.16 23.61
C PRO A 91 1.80 -3.18 22.83
N GLN A 92 1.23 -4.33 22.48
CA GLN A 92 1.89 -5.39 21.72
C GLN A 92 2.03 -4.98 20.25
N ILE A 93 1.00 -4.35 19.69
CA ILE A 93 1.01 -3.82 18.31
C ILE A 93 2.01 -2.66 18.19
N GLU A 94 2.02 -1.72 19.14
CA GLU A 94 2.97 -0.61 19.17
C GLU A 94 4.41 -1.11 19.25
N ARG A 95 4.67 -2.15 20.06
CA ARG A 95 6.00 -2.78 20.15
C ARG A 95 6.42 -3.43 18.84
N LEU A 96 5.51 -4.17 18.18
CA LEU A 96 5.75 -4.75 16.86
C LEU A 96 6.09 -3.65 15.84
N GLN A 97 5.26 -2.61 15.75
CA GLN A 97 5.43 -1.50 14.84
C GLN A 97 6.76 -0.76 15.05
N GLN A 98 7.11 -0.45 16.30
CA GLN A 98 8.37 0.21 16.63
C GLN A 98 9.58 -0.65 16.26
N SER A 99 9.55 -1.93 16.63
CA SER A 99 10.65 -2.87 16.35
C SER A 99 10.84 -3.09 14.85
N ALA A 100 9.73 -3.20 14.11
CA ALA A 100 9.72 -3.32 12.66
C ALA A 100 10.30 -2.05 12.01
N ASP A 101 9.85 -0.86 12.40
CA ASP A 101 10.32 0.41 11.81
C ASP A 101 11.82 0.64 12.07
N ASP A 102 12.32 0.35 13.27
CA ASP A 102 13.75 0.49 13.58
C ASP A 102 14.61 -0.48 12.78
N ARG A 103 14.21 -1.76 12.72
CA ARG A 103 14.92 -2.80 11.97
C ARG A 103 14.87 -2.51 10.46
N PHE A 104 13.71 -2.11 9.96
CA PHE A 104 13.49 -1.82 8.55
C PHE A 104 14.27 -0.58 8.11
N ARG A 105 14.33 0.48 8.92
CA ARG A 105 15.21 1.63 8.65
C ARG A 105 16.65 1.18 8.46
N GLY A 106 17.17 0.35 9.37
CA GLY A 106 18.52 -0.20 9.25
C GLY A 106 18.72 -0.96 7.93
N TRP A 107 17.74 -1.77 7.54
CA TRP A 107 17.77 -2.49 6.27
C TRP A 107 17.73 -1.53 5.05
N LEU A 108 16.85 -0.54 5.05
CA LEU A 108 16.69 0.45 3.98
C LEU A 108 17.97 1.23 3.71
N LEU A 109 18.66 1.68 4.77
CA LEU A 109 19.93 2.41 4.65
C LEU A 109 21.00 1.64 3.88
N ARG A 110 20.97 0.30 3.91
CA ARG A 110 21.93 -0.56 3.21
C ARG A 110 21.44 -1.03 1.84
N HIS A 111 20.15 -1.28 1.69
CA HIS A 111 19.64 -2.06 0.56
C HIS A 111 18.72 -1.30 -0.39
N PHE A 112 18.15 -0.16 0.03
CA PHE A 112 17.15 0.53 -0.79
C PHE A 112 17.72 1.04 -2.11
N ALA A 113 18.98 1.48 -2.14
CA ALA A 113 19.67 1.96 -3.34
C ALA A 113 19.79 0.89 -4.45
N ASP A 114 19.78 -0.39 -4.08
CA ASP A 114 19.94 -1.51 -5.01
C ASP A 114 18.60 -1.91 -5.64
N LEU A 115 17.48 -1.73 -4.92
CA LEU A 115 16.14 -2.17 -5.34
C LEU A 115 15.74 -1.69 -6.74
N PRO A 116 16.00 -0.43 -7.15
CA PRO A 116 15.62 0.07 -8.47
C PRO A 116 16.32 -0.62 -9.65
N SER A 117 17.40 -1.37 -9.39
CA SER A 117 18.16 -2.11 -10.39
C SER A 117 17.72 -3.56 -10.55
N LEU A 118 16.88 -4.07 -9.64
CA LEU A 118 16.45 -5.46 -9.65
C LEU A 118 15.51 -5.77 -10.82
N PRO A 119 15.53 -7.00 -11.37
CA PRO A 119 14.63 -7.40 -12.45
C PRO A 119 13.15 -7.38 -12.07
N ALA A 120 12.29 -7.01 -13.03
CA ALA A 120 10.83 -6.91 -12.87
C ALA A 120 10.04 -8.09 -13.48
N SER A 121 10.72 -9.12 -13.99
CA SER A 121 10.09 -10.13 -14.87
C SER A 121 9.09 -11.03 -14.16
N LYS A 122 9.34 -11.42 -12.90
CA LYS A 122 8.43 -12.28 -12.13
C LYS A 122 7.32 -11.50 -11.43
N ALA A 123 7.69 -10.42 -10.75
CA ALA A 123 6.81 -9.48 -10.06
C ALA A 123 7.54 -8.13 -9.94
N PRO A 124 6.83 -6.99 -9.86
CA PRO A 124 7.46 -5.70 -9.64
C PRO A 124 8.05 -5.63 -8.23
N VAL A 125 9.36 -5.42 -8.12
CA VAL A 125 9.98 -5.14 -6.80
C VAL A 125 9.64 -3.73 -6.33
N MET A 126 9.47 -2.79 -7.25
CA MET A 126 9.23 -1.37 -6.96
C MET A 126 8.16 -0.81 -7.88
N LEU A 127 7.54 0.30 -7.49
CA LEU A 127 6.48 0.94 -8.26
C LEU A 127 6.86 1.31 -9.71
N HIS A 128 8.07 1.80 -9.98
CA HIS A 128 8.51 2.09 -11.36
C HIS A 128 8.72 0.82 -12.22
N HIS A 129 8.71 -0.37 -11.60
CA HIS A 129 8.72 -1.64 -12.32
C HIS A 129 7.33 -2.06 -12.80
N VAL A 130 6.25 -1.54 -12.22
CA VAL A 130 4.87 -1.95 -12.52
C VAL A 130 4.55 -1.86 -14.01
N PRO A 131 4.75 -0.73 -14.72
CA PRO A 131 4.41 -0.67 -16.15
C PRO A 131 5.17 -1.66 -17.01
N ARG A 132 6.46 -1.89 -16.69
CA ARG A 132 7.28 -2.88 -17.41
C ARG A 132 6.80 -4.30 -17.15
N HIS A 133 6.40 -4.60 -15.93
CA HIS A 133 5.81 -5.89 -15.57
C HIS A 133 4.51 -6.13 -16.37
N LEU A 134 3.61 -5.15 -16.39
CA LEU A 134 2.36 -5.22 -17.18
C LEU A 134 2.64 -5.42 -18.67
N SER A 135 3.55 -4.63 -19.24
CA SER A 135 3.94 -4.75 -20.64
C SER A 135 4.53 -6.12 -20.96
N HIS A 136 5.29 -6.74 -20.06
CA HIS A 136 5.84 -8.08 -20.26
C HIS A 136 4.73 -9.15 -20.24
N ARG A 137 3.82 -9.09 -19.27
CA ARG A 137 2.66 -10.00 -19.15
C ARG A 137 1.74 -9.92 -20.37
N ARG A 138 1.54 -8.72 -20.93
CA ARG A 138 0.74 -8.52 -22.15
C ARG A 138 1.31 -9.24 -23.37
N ASN A 139 2.62 -9.48 -23.44
CA ASN A 139 3.19 -10.24 -24.55
C ASN A 139 2.79 -11.73 -24.50
N SER A 140 2.35 -12.22 -23.33
CA SER A 140 1.88 -13.60 -23.12
C SER A 140 0.35 -13.75 -23.05
N SER A 141 -0.41 -12.65 -23.08
CA SER A 141 -1.88 -12.66 -22.95
C SER A 141 -2.52 -11.63 -23.86
N SER A 142 -3.60 -12.00 -24.54
CA SER A 142 -4.40 -11.06 -25.35
C SER A 142 -5.38 -10.23 -24.52
N ALA A 143 -5.43 -10.43 -23.19
CA ALA A 143 -6.33 -9.68 -22.30
C ALA A 143 -5.98 -8.18 -22.31
N ARG A 144 -7.02 -7.34 -22.20
CA ARG A 144 -6.85 -5.92 -21.88
C ARG A 144 -6.35 -5.84 -20.44
N GLN A 145 -5.57 -4.82 -20.06
CA GLN A 145 -5.12 -4.68 -18.66
C GLN A 145 -5.55 -3.34 -18.09
N ALA A 146 -6.09 -3.37 -16.87
CA ALA A 146 -6.45 -2.18 -16.12
C ALA A 146 -5.55 -2.08 -14.89
N LEU A 147 -4.78 -1.00 -14.78
CA LEU A 147 -4.04 -0.65 -13.58
C LEU A 147 -4.89 0.29 -12.74
N LEU A 148 -5.35 -0.20 -11.60
CA LEU A 148 -6.00 0.58 -10.55
C LEU A 148 -4.95 0.98 -9.52
N LEU A 149 -4.75 2.28 -9.32
CA LEU A 149 -3.95 2.79 -8.22
C LEU A 149 -4.89 3.41 -7.19
N PHE A 150 -4.96 2.81 -6.00
CA PHE A 150 -5.72 3.34 -4.88
C PHE A 150 -4.77 4.21 -4.06
N ASP A 151 -4.94 5.53 -4.16
CA ASP A 151 -4.04 6.50 -3.54
C ASP A 151 -4.04 6.32 -2.01
N GLY A 152 -2.85 6.18 -1.42
CA GLY A 152 -2.69 6.02 0.02
C GLY A 152 -3.10 4.66 0.61
N LEU A 153 -3.38 3.63 -0.20
CA LEU A 153 -3.80 2.31 0.29
C LEU A 153 -2.66 1.50 0.95
N ALA A 154 -2.79 1.26 2.25
CA ALA A 154 -1.93 0.36 3.01
C ALA A 154 -2.37 -1.12 2.89
N ILE A 155 -1.48 -2.07 3.22
CA ILE A 155 -1.80 -3.50 3.13
C ILE A 155 -2.94 -3.90 4.07
N ASP A 156 -2.96 -3.39 5.31
CA ASP A 156 -4.05 -3.68 6.26
C ASP A 156 -5.43 -3.25 5.74
N GLN A 157 -5.46 -2.17 4.97
CA GLN A 157 -6.66 -1.63 4.34
C GLN A 157 -7.05 -2.46 3.11
N TRP A 158 -6.06 -2.93 2.34
CA TRP A 158 -6.29 -3.89 1.27
C TRP A 158 -6.90 -5.20 1.80
N CYS A 159 -6.42 -5.75 2.92
CA CYS A 159 -7.00 -6.95 3.52
C CYS A 159 -8.52 -6.82 3.77
N LYS A 160 -8.98 -5.63 4.21
CA LYS A 160 -10.41 -5.34 4.34
C LYS A 160 -11.14 -5.33 2.99
N ILE A 161 -10.60 -4.61 2.01
CA ILE A 161 -11.18 -4.56 0.65
C ILE A 161 -11.26 -5.96 0.05
N ARG A 162 -10.21 -6.77 0.22
CA ARG A 162 -10.15 -8.17 -0.22
C ARG A 162 -11.27 -8.99 0.41
N GLY A 163 -11.47 -8.89 1.72
CA GLY A 163 -12.56 -9.57 2.42
C GLY A 163 -13.93 -9.26 1.80
N ARG A 164 -14.21 -7.97 1.56
CA ARG A 164 -15.46 -7.53 0.90
C ARG A 164 -15.59 -8.03 -0.52
N LEU A 165 -14.51 -8.02 -1.30
CA LEU A 165 -14.52 -8.56 -2.67
C LEU A 165 -14.77 -10.06 -2.67
N ALA A 166 -14.16 -10.83 -1.77
CA ALA A 166 -14.37 -12.27 -1.66
C ALA A 166 -15.81 -12.63 -1.27
N GLU A 167 -16.46 -11.82 -0.41
CA GLU A 167 -17.88 -11.97 -0.05
C GLU A 167 -18.81 -11.71 -1.23
N LYS A 168 -18.51 -10.72 -2.07
CA LYS A 168 -19.42 -10.24 -3.13
C LYS A 168 -19.17 -10.90 -4.48
N LEU A 169 -17.92 -11.23 -4.80
CA LEU A 169 -17.49 -11.70 -6.12
C LEU A 169 -16.88 -13.11 -6.00
N SER A 170 -17.72 -14.14 -5.98
CA SER A 170 -17.24 -15.53 -5.90
C SER A 170 -16.53 -16.03 -7.18
N SER A 171 -16.68 -15.31 -8.29
CA SER A 171 -16.15 -15.66 -9.61
C SER A 171 -14.77 -15.07 -9.91
N ILE A 172 -14.12 -14.37 -8.98
CA ILE A 172 -12.78 -13.80 -9.19
C ILE A 172 -11.69 -14.66 -8.55
N GLU A 173 -10.50 -14.60 -9.13
CA GLU A 173 -9.25 -15.09 -8.57
C GLU A 173 -8.38 -13.88 -8.21
N ILE A 174 -7.79 -13.91 -7.01
CA ILE A 174 -6.93 -12.84 -6.49
C ILE A 174 -5.56 -13.45 -6.22
N ASP A 175 -4.54 -12.94 -6.91
CA ASP A 175 -3.12 -13.26 -6.70
C ASP A 175 -2.47 -12.06 -6.00
N GLU A 176 -2.07 -12.28 -4.75
CA GLU A 176 -1.62 -11.22 -3.84
C GLU A 176 -0.09 -11.14 -3.77
N GLY A 177 0.42 -9.95 -4.02
CA GLY A 177 1.81 -9.59 -3.81
C GLY A 177 1.95 -8.22 -3.16
N ALA A 178 3.19 -7.80 -2.99
CA ALA A 178 3.54 -6.48 -2.52
C ALA A 178 4.77 -5.97 -3.27
N CYS A 179 4.96 -4.66 -3.28
CA CYS A 179 6.15 -4.02 -3.84
C CYS A 179 6.53 -2.78 -3.02
N PHE A 180 7.73 -2.26 -3.23
CA PHE A 180 8.19 -1.05 -2.55
C PHE A 180 7.75 0.20 -3.31
N ALA A 181 7.15 1.13 -2.57
CA ALA A 181 7.01 2.52 -2.96
C ALA A 181 8.38 3.23 -3.01
N TRP A 182 8.39 4.45 -3.52
CA TRP A 182 9.60 5.28 -3.52
C TRP A 182 9.73 6.03 -2.21
N LEU A 183 10.97 6.33 -1.82
CA LEU A 183 11.28 7.27 -0.76
C LEU A 183 11.66 8.62 -1.35
N PRO A 184 11.13 9.74 -0.82
CA PRO A 184 10.04 9.78 0.15
C PRO A 184 8.72 9.27 -0.45
N SER A 185 7.88 8.65 0.39
CA SER A 185 6.58 8.07 0.00
C SER A 185 5.51 9.14 -0.17
N LEU A 186 5.84 10.19 -0.94
CA LEU A 186 4.95 11.26 -1.34
C LEU A 186 4.19 10.85 -2.61
N THR A 187 2.92 11.21 -2.69
CA THR A 187 2.05 10.97 -3.84
C THR A 187 2.70 11.39 -5.15
N SER A 188 3.23 12.63 -5.22
CA SER A 188 3.85 13.16 -6.45
C SER A 188 5.10 12.38 -6.90
N VAL A 189 5.83 11.78 -5.95
CA VAL A 189 7.02 10.97 -6.23
C VAL A 189 6.59 9.57 -6.65
N SER A 190 5.90 8.84 -5.78
CA SER A 190 5.56 7.43 -5.98
C SER A 190 4.58 7.23 -7.13
N ARG A 191 3.48 7.97 -7.19
CA ARG A 191 2.42 7.77 -8.19
C ARG A 191 2.92 8.04 -9.61
N GLN A 192 3.77 9.06 -9.75
CA GLN A 192 4.39 9.37 -11.03
C GLN A 192 5.39 8.30 -11.48
N THR A 193 6.07 7.60 -10.56
CA THR A 193 6.88 6.43 -10.92
C THR A 193 6.04 5.30 -11.50
N VAL A 194 4.84 5.06 -10.95
CA VAL A 194 3.90 4.06 -11.45
C VAL A 194 3.44 4.41 -12.84
N PHE A 195 3.03 5.66 -13.10
CA PHE A 195 2.48 6.02 -14.42
C PHE A 195 3.54 6.35 -15.47
N SER A 196 4.81 6.45 -15.12
CA SER A 196 5.91 6.68 -16.08
C SER A 196 6.80 5.47 -16.33
N GLY A 197 6.89 4.54 -15.36
CA GLY A 197 7.91 3.49 -15.34
C GLY A 197 9.33 4.02 -15.13
N LEU A 198 9.47 5.29 -14.76
CA LEU A 198 10.74 5.99 -14.55
C LEU A 198 11.08 6.08 -13.06
N ARG A 199 12.37 6.23 -12.75
CA ARG A 199 12.85 6.58 -11.42
C ARG A 199 12.68 8.09 -11.19
N PRO A 200 12.56 8.57 -9.94
CA PRO A 200 12.34 10.00 -9.64
C PRO A 200 13.34 10.96 -10.30
N ARG A 201 14.62 10.59 -10.35
CA ARG A 201 15.68 11.38 -11.02
C ARG A 201 15.48 11.59 -12.52
N GLU A 202 14.60 10.82 -13.17
CA GLU A 202 14.36 10.88 -14.61
C GLU A 202 13.18 11.81 -14.95
N PHE A 203 12.40 12.27 -13.97
CA PHE A 203 11.31 13.22 -14.14
C PHE A 203 11.44 14.44 -13.20
N THR A 204 12.66 14.93 -13.02
CA THR A 204 13.01 16.02 -12.09
C THR A 204 12.13 17.27 -12.24
N GLY A 205 11.77 17.64 -13.47
CA GLY A 205 10.96 18.83 -13.77
C GLY A 205 9.48 18.70 -13.39
N THR A 206 8.99 17.49 -13.09
CA THR A 206 7.57 17.23 -12.78
C THR A 206 7.36 16.51 -11.45
N ILE A 207 8.42 16.19 -10.70
CA ILE A 207 8.40 15.43 -9.44
C ILE A 207 7.51 16.01 -8.33
N GLU A 208 7.20 17.30 -8.39
CA GLU A 208 6.43 18.00 -7.33
C GLU A 208 4.90 17.95 -7.54
N SER A 209 4.42 17.39 -8.65
CA SER A 209 2.98 17.32 -8.93
C SER A 209 2.61 16.07 -9.71
N THR A 210 1.34 15.70 -9.71
CA THR A 210 0.81 14.56 -10.48
C THR A 210 0.31 14.95 -11.88
N ALA A 211 0.55 16.19 -12.30
CA ALA A 211 0.01 16.75 -13.54
C ALA A 211 0.54 16.06 -14.81
N ALA A 212 1.77 15.53 -14.76
CA ALA A 212 2.43 14.90 -15.90
C ALA A 212 1.96 13.45 -16.16
N GLU A 213 1.26 12.82 -15.19
CA GLU A 213 0.87 11.40 -15.24
C GLU A 213 0.16 10.98 -16.53
N PRO A 214 -0.86 11.71 -17.06
CA PRO A 214 -1.53 11.31 -18.30
C PRO A 214 -0.57 11.26 -19.50
N THR A 215 0.37 12.20 -19.56
CA THR A 215 1.35 12.30 -20.65
C THR A 215 2.40 11.21 -20.53
N LEU A 216 2.92 10.98 -19.31
CA LEU A 216 3.93 9.96 -19.03
C LEU A 216 3.37 8.54 -19.26
N TRP A 217 2.12 8.29 -18.87
CA TRP A 217 1.44 7.01 -19.10
C TRP A 217 1.25 6.74 -20.59
N ALA A 218 0.72 7.71 -21.33
CA ALA A 218 0.54 7.59 -22.76
C ALA A 218 1.89 7.39 -23.47
N LYS A 219 2.95 8.06 -23.01
CA LYS A 219 4.30 7.93 -23.56
C LYS A 219 4.87 6.53 -23.32
N PHE A 220 4.82 6.02 -22.10
CA PHE A 220 5.33 4.69 -21.77
C PHE A 220 4.73 3.62 -22.68
N TRP A 221 3.40 3.65 -22.86
CA TRP A 221 2.71 2.65 -23.67
C TRP A 221 2.92 2.83 -25.18
N GLN A 222 3.12 4.05 -25.66
CA GLN A 222 3.54 4.29 -27.04
C GLN A 222 4.93 3.74 -27.32
N ASP A 223 5.87 3.95 -26.39
CA ASP A 223 7.22 3.39 -26.47
C ASP A 223 7.18 1.84 -26.37
N ALA A 224 6.14 1.28 -25.74
CA ALA A 224 5.82 -0.16 -25.72
C ALA A 224 4.97 -0.65 -26.91
N GLY A 225 4.78 0.17 -27.95
CA GLY A 225 4.17 -0.22 -29.23
C GLY A 225 2.65 -0.07 -29.32
N LEU A 226 1.98 0.56 -28.35
CA LEU A 226 0.55 0.89 -28.44
C LEU A 226 0.30 2.24 -29.11
N ARG A 227 -0.86 2.40 -29.74
CA ARG A 227 -1.33 3.71 -30.22
C ARG A 227 -1.92 4.48 -29.05
N LYS A 228 -1.82 5.80 -29.09
CA LYS A 228 -2.43 6.68 -28.07
C LYS A 228 -3.94 6.42 -27.88
N SER A 229 -4.65 6.06 -28.95
CA SER A 229 -6.08 5.73 -28.90
C SER A 229 -6.40 4.38 -28.24
N GLU A 230 -5.40 3.57 -27.91
CA GLU A 230 -5.54 2.27 -27.23
C GLU A 230 -5.27 2.39 -25.72
N VAL A 231 -4.95 3.60 -25.23
CA VAL A 231 -4.52 3.85 -23.85
C VAL A 231 -5.47 4.86 -23.21
N VAL A 232 -5.98 4.51 -22.03
CA VAL A 232 -6.82 5.38 -21.20
C VAL A 232 -6.09 5.71 -19.90
N TYR A 233 -6.27 6.93 -19.43
CA TYR A 233 -5.88 7.37 -18.10
C TYR A 233 -7.03 8.17 -17.48
N LEU A 234 -7.45 7.80 -16.27
CA LEU A 234 -8.45 8.50 -15.47
C LEU A 234 -7.87 8.77 -14.08
N LYS A 235 -8.17 9.95 -13.53
CA LYS A 235 -7.89 10.29 -12.14
C LYS A 235 -9.11 10.94 -11.49
N GLY A 236 -9.07 11.12 -10.17
CA GLY A 236 -10.18 11.71 -9.44
C GLY A 236 -11.37 10.76 -9.30
N VAL A 237 -11.17 9.46 -9.46
CA VAL A 237 -12.23 8.46 -9.26
C VAL A 237 -12.37 8.21 -7.76
N LYS A 238 -13.60 8.25 -7.23
CA LYS A 238 -13.82 8.14 -5.78
C LYS A 238 -15.08 7.34 -5.43
N ARG A 239 -16.16 7.52 -6.19
CA ARG A 239 -17.51 7.11 -5.77
C ARG A 239 -18.32 6.56 -6.93
N ARG A 240 -19.52 6.03 -6.62
CA ARG A 240 -20.48 5.55 -7.63
C ARG A 240 -20.80 6.57 -8.71
N GLU A 241 -20.77 7.87 -8.40
CA GLU A 241 -21.01 8.91 -9.41
C GLU A 241 -19.99 8.90 -10.56
N ASP A 242 -18.79 8.34 -10.34
CA ASP A 242 -17.76 8.20 -11.38
C ASP A 242 -18.00 7.02 -12.33
N MET A 243 -18.91 6.09 -12.01
CA MET A 243 -19.05 4.83 -12.75
C MET A 243 -19.39 5.03 -14.22
N SER A 244 -20.25 6.01 -14.56
CA SER A 244 -20.58 6.32 -15.95
C SER A 244 -19.36 6.80 -16.73
N ARG A 245 -18.57 7.71 -16.15
CA ARG A 245 -17.33 8.23 -16.73
C ARG A 245 -16.31 7.10 -16.99
N ILE A 246 -16.20 6.16 -16.05
CA ILE A 246 -15.28 5.01 -16.19
C ILE A 246 -15.77 4.09 -17.30
N ALA A 247 -17.06 3.73 -17.29
CA ALA A 247 -17.67 2.87 -18.30
C ALA A 247 -17.50 3.45 -19.71
N ASP A 248 -17.78 4.73 -19.89
CA ASP A 248 -17.61 5.41 -21.19
C ASP A 248 -16.17 5.35 -21.66
N ALA A 249 -15.20 5.62 -20.77
CA ALA A 249 -13.79 5.64 -21.11
C ALA A 249 -13.25 4.25 -21.53
N VAL A 250 -13.75 3.17 -20.94
CA VAL A 250 -13.27 1.81 -21.20
C VAL A 250 -14.16 1.01 -22.18
N SER A 251 -15.30 1.56 -22.60
CA SER A 251 -16.27 0.90 -23.49
C SER A 251 -15.71 0.51 -24.86
N ASN A 252 -14.74 1.27 -25.39
CA ASN A 252 -14.19 1.02 -26.71
C ASN A 252 -13.28 -0.23 -26.70
N PRO A 253 -13.59 -1.28 -27.50
CA PRO A 253 -12.82 -2.54 -27.50
C PRO A 253 -11.39 -2.41 -28.02
N ASN A 254 -11.05 -1.26 -28.64
CA ASN A 254 -9.68 -0.95 -29.04
C ASN A 254 -8.80 -0.52 -27.84
N ILE A 255 -9.38 -0.10 -26.71
CA ILE A 255 -8.57 0.22 -25.52
C ILE A 255 -7.92 -1.07 -25.01
N LYS A 256 -6.59 -1.11 -24.96
CA LYS A 256 -5.81 -2.25 -24.47
C LYS A 256 -5.32 -2.05 -23.05
N ILE A 257 -5.08 -0.80 -22.66
CA ILE A 257 -4.60 -0.45 -21.33
C ILE A 257 -5.42 0.70 -20.74
N ALA A 258 -5.87 0.54 -19.51
CA ALA A 258 -6.44 1.59 -18.69
C ALA A 258 -5.56 1.84 -17.45
N GLY A 259 -5.28 3.09 -17.13
CA GLY A 259 -4.77 3.51 -15.82
C GLY A 259 -5.86 4.31 -15.11
N VAL A 260 -6.23 3.93 -13.89
CA VAL A 260 -7.27 4.60 -13.12
C VAL A 260 -6.75 4.88 -11.72
N VAL A 261 -6.78 6.15 -11.31
CA VAL A 261 -6.44 6.56 -9.94
C VAL A 261 -7.71 6.75 -9.12
N VAL A 262 -7.80 5.98 -8.04
CA VAL A 262 -8.88 5.99 -7.06
C VAL A 262 -8.40 6.73 -5.81
N ASP A 263 -8.92 7.93 -5.57
CA ASP A 263 -8.40 8.87 -4.56
C ASP A 263 -9.08 8.72 -3.18
N MET A 264 -10.11 7.87 -3.05
CA MET A 264 -10.96 7.84 -1.84
C MET A 264 -10.20 7.46 -0.56
N VAL A 265 -9.26 6.52 -0.64
CA VAL A 265 -8.54 6.07 0.56
C VAL A 265 -7.70 7.20 1.13
N ASP A 266 -6.97 7.94 0.30
CA ASP A 266 -6.23 9.14 0.71
C ASP A 266 -7.15 10.23 1.30
N GLU A 267 -8.33 10.46 0.72
CA GLU A 267 -9.32 11.39 1.31
C GLU A 267 -9.77 10.95 2.72
N ILE A 268 -10.02 9.66 2.91
CA ILE A 268 -10.38 9.09 4.22
C ILE A 268 -9.22 9.26 5.20
N VAL A 269 -7.98 9.01 4.76
CA VAL A 269 -6.76 9.16 5.58
C VAL A 269 -6.60 10.60 6.05
N HIS A 270 -6.65 11.57 5.15
CA HIS A 270 -6.49 12.99 5.49
C HIS A 270 -7.66 13.56 6.31
N GLY A 271 -8.84 12.94 6.23
CA GLY A 271 -10.01 13.28 7.05
C GLY A 271 -10.05 12.58 8.42
N ALA A 272 -9.10 11.68 8.72
CA ALA A 272 -9.18 10.82 9.89
C ALA A 272 -8.90 11.55 11.21
N THR A 273 -9.82 11.41 12.16
CA THR A 273 -9.68 11.93 13.54
C THR A 273 -9.48 10.84 14.59
N LEU A 274 -9.82 9.59 14.25
CA LEU A 274 -9.78 8.43 15.15
C LEU A 274 -8.63 7.46 14.80
N GLY A 275 -7.60 7.96 14.13
CA GLY A 275 -6.46 7.15 13.67
C GLY A 275 -6.84 6.09 12.63
N LYS A 276 -5.96 5.10 12.43
CA LYS A 276 -6.21 4.00 11.49
C LYS A 276 -7.42 3.13 11.83
N ARG A 277 -7.80 3.03 13.11
CA ARG A 277 -9.06 2.36 13.54
C ARG A 277 -10.28 3.02 12.89
N GLY A 278 -10.35 4.36 12.90
CA GLY A 278 -11.43 5.10 12.23
C GLY A 278 -11.41 4.97 10.71
N ILE A 279 -10.22 4.87 10.11
CA ILE A 279 -10.06 4.64 8.67
C ILE A 279 -10.58 3.27 8.28
N ALA A 280 -10.27 2.23 9.06
CA ALA A 280 -10.75 0.87 8.80
C ALA A 280 -12.28 0.82 8.69
N SER A 281 -13.01 1.47 9.60
CA SER A 281 -14.47 1.57 9.54
C SER A 281 -14.96 2.33 8.31
N GLN A 282 -14.31 3.44 7.96
CA GLN A 282 -14.70 4.24 6.78
C GLN A 282 -14.44 3.51 5.46
N ILE A 283 -13.42 2.65 5.40
CA ILE A 283 -13.15 1.79 4.24
C ILE A 283 -14.25 0.72 4.11
N ASP A 284 -14.68 0.12 5.22
CA ASP A 284 -15.84 -0.78 5.21
C ASP A 284 -17.09 -0.06 4.67
N ASP A 285 -17.41 1.11 5.21
CA ASP A 285 -18.56 1.91 4.76
C ASP A 285 -18.45 2.26 3.26
N TRP A 286 -17.26 2.62 2.79
CA TRP A 286 -17.00 2.89 1.38
C TRP A 286 -17.18 1.64 0.50
N CYS A 287 -16.67 0.49 0.93
CA CYS A 287 -16.89 -0.79 0.24
C CYS A 287 -18.38 -1.18 0.21
N ASP A 288 -19.13 -0.93 1.28
CA ASP A 288 -20.57 -1.19 1.38
C ASP A 288 -21.40 -0.27 0.48
N THR A 289 -20.86 0.89 0.11
CA THR A 289 -21.39 1.64 -1.03
C THR A 289 -21.28 0.86 -2.33
N GLY A 290 -20.72 -0.35 -2.42
CA GLY A 290 -20.65 -1.17 -3.63
C GLY A 290 -19.86 -0.58 -4.80
N PHE A 291 -19.20 0.58 -4.62
CA PHE A 291 -18.39 1.21 -5.65
C PHE A 291 -17.24 0.30 -6.10
N VAL A 292 -16.50 -0.25 -5.14
CA VAL A 292 -15.32 -1.09 -5.42
C VAL A 292 -15.74 -2.35 -6.18
N GLU A 293 -16.79 -3.04 -5.73
CA GLU A 293 -17.36 -4.20 -6.41
C GLU A 293 -17.78 -3.86 -7.85
N GLN A 294 -18.54 -2.78 -8.04
CA GLN A 294 -19.00 -2.36 -9.36
C GLN A 294 -17.84 -1.99 -10.30
N LEU A 295 -16.78 -1.37 -9.77
CA LEU A 295 -15.58 -1.06 -10.52
C LEU A 295 -14.87 -2.33 -11.01
N MET A 296 -14.68 -3.31 -10.13
CA MET A 296 -14.05 -4.58 -10.50
C MET A 296 -14.90 -5.33 -11.54
N THR A 297 -16.20 -5.46 -11.30
CA THR A 297 -17.13 -6.12 -12.23
C THR A 297 -17.14 -5.44 -13.60
N LEU A 298 -17.26 -4.11 -13.65
CA LEU A 298 -17.23 -3.36 -14.90
C LEU A 298 -15.99 -3.66 -15.74
N LEU A 299 -14.80 -3.66 -15.12
CA LEU A 299 -13.55 -3.89 -15.83
C LEU A 299 -13.41 -5.35 -16.28
N LEU A 300 -13.75 -6.31 -15.41
CA LEU A 300 -13.71 -7.73 -15.74
C LEU A 300 -14.67 -8.07 -16.89
N ASP A 301 -15.90 -7.55 -16.85
CA ASP A 301 -16.92 -7.75 -17.91
C ASP A 301 -16.51 -7.12 -19.25
N GLN A 302 -15.67 -6.08 -19.21
CA GLN A 302 -15.06 -5.48 -20.39
C GLN A 302 -13.81 -6.23 -20.87
N GLY A 303 -13.49 -7.39 -20.28
CA GLY A 303 -12.37 -8.24 -20.67
C GLY A 303 -11.01 -7.72 -20.21
N PHE A 304 -10.99 -6.89 -19.16
CA PHE A 304 -9.74 -6.48 -18.51
C PHE A 304 -9.31 -7.51 -17.47
N GLU A 305 -8.02 -7.83 -17.47
CA GLU A 305 -7.32 -8.28 -16.28
C GLU A 305 -6.97 -7.07 -15.42
N ILE A 306 -7.28 -7.13 -14.13
CA ILE A 306 -7.09 -6.00 -13.21
C ILE A 306 -5.79 -6.19 -12.45
N TYR A 307 -5.01 -5.13 -12.39
CA TYR A 307 -3.87 -4.99 -11.50
C TYR A 307 -4.16 -3.84 -10.54
N LEU A 308 -4.02 -4.08 -9.24
CA LEU A 308 -4.26 -3.08 -8.20
C LEU A 308 -2.97 -2.82 -7.42
N THR A 309 -2.67 -1.55 -7.17
CA THR A 309 -1.57 -1.16 -6.30
C THR A 309 -1.85 0.16 -5.59
N SER A 310 -0.90 0.64 -4.81
CA SER A 310 -0.90 1.96 -4.18
C SER A 310 0.38 2.71 -4.53
N ASP A 311 0.39 4.02 -4.34
CA ASP A 311 1.60 4.83 -4.38
C ASP A 311 2.32 4.89 -3.02
N HIS A 312 1.58 4.83 -1.92
CA HIS A 312 2.10 4.65 -0.56
C HIS A 312 1.03 4.05 0.35
N GLY A 313 1.43 3.57 1.52
CA GLY A 313 0.49 3.33 2.61
C GLY A 313 0.45 4.52 3.58
N ASN A 314 0.09 4.24 4.84
CA ASN A 314 -0.10 5.26 5.87
C ASN A 314 0.07 4.66 7.27
N VAL A 315 0.41 5.52 8.24
CA VAL A 315 0.63 5.15 9.65
C VAL A 315 -0.02 6.15 10.60
N ASP A 316 -0.41 5.67 11.79
CA ASP A 316 -0.61 6.54 12.94
C ASP A 316 0.75 7.15 13.35
N ALA A 317 0.80 8.47 13.40
CA ALA A 317 1.99 9.25 13.69
C ALA A 317 1.76 10.23 14.85
N THR A 318 2.85 10.60 15.51
CA THR A 318 2.85 11.59 16.60
C THR A 318 3.66 12.81 16.23
N GLY A 319 3.08 13.99 16.43
CA GLY A 319 3.75 15.24 16.15
C GLY A 319 4.98 15.46 17.02
N ILE A 320 6.10 15.78 16.37
CA ILE A 320 7.39 16.09 17.02
C ILE A 320 7.65 17.60 17.13
N GLY A 321 6.80 18.42 16.52
CA GLY A 321 6.97 19.86 16.42
C GLY A 321 6.87 20.35 14.97
N ARG A 322 6.33 21.57 14.80
CA ARG A 322 6.17 22.19 13.49
C ARG A 322 7.49 22.83 13.04
N LEU A 323 7.83 22.62 11.77
CA LEU A 323 8.89 23.37 11.11
C LEU A 323 8.35 24.70 10.61
N ASN A 324 8.81 25.80 11.20
CA ASN A 324 8.44 27.18 10.83
C ASN A 324 9.47 27.82 9.88
N GLN A 325 10.00 27.03 8.94
CA GLN A 325 10.89 27.53 7.89
C GLN A 325 10.01 28.05 6.73
N GLY A 326 10.33 29.25 6.24
CA GLY A 326 9.50 30.01 5.29
C GLY A 326 9.32 29.31 3.93
N VAL A 327 8.46 29.87 3.08
CA VAL A 327 7.93 29.31 1.80
C VAL A 327 8.98 29.04 0.71
N LEU A 328 10.29 29.13 0.98
CA LEU A 328 11.31 28.95 -0.05
C LEU A 328 11.59 27.47 -0.33
N SER A 329 10.88 26.95 -1.35
CA SER A 329 11.14 25.69 -2.07
C SER A 329 11.11 24.42 -1.21
N GLU A 330 10.04 24.25 -0.43
CA GLU A 330 9.78 23.03 0.34
C GLU A 330 8.58 22.24 -0.22
N ILE A 331 8.75 20.94 -0.42
CA ILE A 331 7.59 20.04 -0.49
C ILE A 331 7.25 19.63 0.95
N ARG A 332 6.01 19.88 1.35
CA ARG A 332 5.51 19.66 2.71
C ARG A 332 4.67 18.38 2.77
N GLY A 333 5.23 17.30 3.30
CA GLY A 333 4.48 16.12 3.74
C GLY A 333 4.53 15.98 5.25
N GLU A 334 3.48 15.52 5.92
CA GLU A 334 3.49 15.48 7.39
C GLU A 334 4.64 14.65 7.96
N ARG A 335 5.10 13.60 7.26
CA ARG A 335 6.24 12.76 7.67
C ARG A 335 7.53 13.01 6.89
N VAL A 336 7.61 14.08 6.09
CA VAL A 336 8.84 14.46 5.39
C VAL A 336 8.84 15.93 4.98
N ARG A 337 9.98 16.59 5.08
CA ARG A 337 10.23 17.86 4.41
C ARG A 337 11.28 17.65 3.34
N VAL A 338 11.00 18.08 2.12
CA VAL A 338 11.98 18.06 1.03
C VAL A 338 12.48 19.47 0.81
N TYR A 339 13.78 19.67 0.89
CA TYR A 339 14.44 20.93 0.60
C TYR A 339 15.16 20.90 -0.74
N ARG A 340 15.31 22.08 -1.36
CA ARG A 340 16.14 22.28 -2.56
C ARG A 340 17.56 22.78 -2.28
N SER A 341 17.87 23.09 -1.03
CA SER A 341 19.16 23.62 -0.60
C SER A 341 19.70 22.84 0.59
N ALA A 342 20.99 22.50 0.56
CA ALA A 342 21.66 21.83 1.67
C ALA A 342 21.66 22.70 2.93
N ASP A 343 21.82 24.03 2.79
CA ASP A 343 21.80 24.96 3.93
C ASP A 343 20.42 24.96 4.61
N LEU A 344 19.33 24.93 3.84
CA LEU A 344 17.98 24.84 4.39
C LEU A 344 17.76 23.48 5.05
N ALA A 345 18.15 22.38 4.41
CA ALA A 345 18.05 21.04 4.99
C ALA A 345 18.82 20.92 6.31
N SER A 346 20.00 21.55 6.40
CA SER A 346 20.83 21.57 7.61
C SER A 346 20.35 22.57 8.67
N SER A 347 19.42 23.47 8.33
CA SER A 347 18.85 24.44 9.28
C SER A 347 17.73 23.86 10.15
N VAL A 348 17.32 22.61 9.90
CA VAL A 348 16.33 21.90 10.73
C VAL A 348 16.79 21.90 12.19
N PRO A 349 15.94 22.36 13.14
CA PRO A 349 16.35 22.49 14.54
C PRO A 349 16.82 21.16 15.15
N ALA A 350 17.95 21.18 15.83
CA ALA A 350 18.60 19.98 16.38
C ALA A 350 17.79 19.33 17.52
N GLU A 351 16.86 20.08 18.14
CA GLU A 351 15.92 19.60 19.13
C GLU A 351 14.82 18.70 18.55
N LEU A 352 14.55 18.78 17.24
CA LEU A 352 13.60 17.89 16.58
C LEU A 352 14.29 16.59 16.21
N ASP A 353 13.69 15.45 16.60
CA ASP A 353 14.25 14.14 16.33
C ASP A 353 14.09 13.76 14.85
N THR A 354 15.05 14.20 14.04
CA THR A 354 15.03 14.10 12.58
C THR A 354 16.30 13.48 12.03
N PHE A 355 16.25 13.06 10.77
CA PHE A 355 17.41 12.61 10.02
C PHE A 355 17.21 12.87 8.52
N ARG A 356 18.33 13.06 7.81
CA ARG A 356 18.35 13.17 6.35
C ARG A 356 18.72 11.83 5.74
N PHE A 357 18.08 11.47 4.63
CA PHE A 357 18.41 10.26 3.89
C PHE A 357 18.48 10.54 2.39
N ASP A 358 19.71 10.56 1.87
CA ASP A 358 19.97 10.82 0.45
C ASP A 358 19.93 9.52 -0.35
N LEU A 359 19.16 9.51 -1.43
CA LEU A 359 18.92 8.33 -2.24
C LEU A 359 19.42 8.51 -3.69
N PRO A 360 20.21 7.57 -4.24
CA PRO A 360 20.75 7.66 -5.61
C PRO A 360 19.70 7.57 -6.74
N GLY A 361 18.41 7.52 -6.41
CA GLY A 361 17.28 7.56 -7.34
C GLY A 361 16.51 8.89 -7.37
N LEU A 362 16.83 9.84 -6.48
CA LEU A 362 16.21 11.16 -6.41
C LEU A 362 17.01 12.20 -7.23
N PRO A 363 16.40 13.33 -7.62
CA PRO A 363 17.15 14.48 -8.11
C PRO A 363 18.22 14.93 -7.08
N VAL A 364 19.36 15.43 -7.54
CA VAL A 364 20.50 15.79 -6.68
C VAL A 364 20.16 16.89 -5.66
N ASP A 365 19.27 17.80 -6.05
CA ASP A 365 18.77 18.89 -5.23
C ASP A 365 17.50 18.51 -4.45
N PHE A 366 17.09 17.25 -4.44
CA PHE A 366 15.89 16.79 -3.74
C PHE A 366 16.30 16.17 -2.41
N LEU A 367 16.30 16.98 -1.34
CA LEU A 367 16.92 16.66 -0.06
C LEU A 367 15.85 16.37 1.01
N PRO A 368 15.41 15.12 1.19
CA PRO A 368 14.37 14.78 2.15
C PRO A 368 14.94 14.67 3.58
N VAL A 369 14.24 15.31 4.51
CA VAL A 369 14.45 15.22 5.95
C VAL A 369 13.21 14.62 6.58
N TYR A 370 13.40 13.57 7.35
CA TYR A 370 12.36 12.76 7.95
C TYR A 370 12.38 12.94 9.48
N PRO A 371 11.21 12.93 10.14
CA PRO A 371 11.16 12.64 11.56
C PRO A 371 11.56 11.16 11.80
N LYS A 372 12.18 10.85 12.93
CA LYS A 372 12.49 9.46 13.27
C LYS A 372 11.23 8.67 13.64
N GLY A 373 11.28 7.35 13.38
CA GLY A 373 10.21 6.41 13.72
C GLY A 373 8.87 6.84 13.14
N ARG A 374 7.85 6.92 14.00
CA ARG A 374 6.50 7.35 13.64
C ARG A 374 6.21 8.82 13.95
N GLY A 375 7.22 9.69 13.83
CA GLY A 375 7.03 11.13 14.02
C GLY A 375 6.32 11.83 12.85
N ALA A 376 5.80 13.02 13.09
CA ALA A 376 5.25 13.94 12.09
C ALA A 376 5.60 15.40 12.41
N PHE A 377 5.77 16.25 11.38
CA PHE A 377 6.02 17.68 11.51
C PHE A 377 4.74 18.48 11.81
N THR A 378 4.00 18.06 12.83
CA THR A 378 2.77 18.66 13.36
C THR A 378 3.00 19.16 14.79
N GLY A 379 1.98 19.63 15.50
CA GLY A 379 2.13 20.08 16.89
C GLY A 379 2.60 18.94 17.79
N VAL A 380 3.42 19.25 18.81
CA VAL A 380 3.97 18.23 19.71
C VAL A 380 2.83 17.45 20.38
N GLY A 381 2.82 16.13 20.21
CA GLY A 381 1.78 15.25 20.76
C GLY A 381 0.51 15.12 19.91
N ASP A 382 0.37 15.89 18.82
CA ASP A 382 -0.74 15.73 17.87
C ASP A 382 -0.72 14.29 17.32
N ARG A 383 -1.88 13.64 17.29
CA ARG A 383 -2.06 12.34 16.63
C ARG A 383 -2.63 12.58 15.24
N VAL A 384 -1.94 12.08 14.22
CA VAL A 384 -2.35 12.19 12.81
C VAL A 384 -2.14 10.86 12.10
N VAL A 385 -2.92 10.59 11.05
CA VAL A 385 -2.59 9.52 10.11
C VAL A 385 -1.93 10.14 8.90
N ALA A 386 -0.72 9.69 8.59
CA ALA A 386 0.10 10.35 7.59
C ALA A 386 0.97 9.37 6.79
N HIS A 387 1.53 9.89 5.71
CA HIS A 387 2.48 9.22 4.83
C HIS A 387 3.72 10.10 4.59
N GLY A 388 4.68 9.60 3.82
CA GLY A 388 5.92 10.29 3.44
C GLY A 388 7.17 9.74 4.12
N GLY A 389 7.01 8.84 5.09
CA GLY A 389 8.08 8.23 5.88
C GLY A 389 8.58 6.88 5.35
N MET A 390 9.30 6.17 6.23
CA MET A 390 10.00 4.90 5.94
C MET A 390 9.37 3.68 6.62
N SER A 391 8.25 3.82 7.31
CA SER A 391 7.64 2.71 8.03
C SER A 391 7.22 1.60 7.06
N VAL A 392 7.20 0.36 7.54
CA VAL A 392 6.82 -0.82 6.71
C VAL A 392 5.45 -0.61 6.07
N GLU A 393 4.49 -0.14 6.87
CA GLU A 393 3.11 0.16 6.45
C GLU A 393 3.00 1.29 5.41
N GLU A 394 3.99 2.17 5.29
CA GLU A 394 4.00 3.25 4.29
C GLU A 394 4.69 2.83 3.00
N LEU A 395 5.84 2.16 3.12
CA LEU A 395 6.75 1.94 2.02
C LEU A 395 6.51 0.63 1.28
N ILE A 396 5.89 -0.36 1.90
CA ILE A 396 5.53 -1.62 1.24
C ILE A 396 4.02 -1.61 0.99
N VAL A 397 3.66 -1.61 -0.30
CA VAL A 397 2.28 -1.42 -0.77
C VAL A 397 1.79 -2.68 -1.50
N PRO A 398 0.46 -2.91 -1.52
CA PRO A 398 -0.10 -4.06 -2.23
C PRO A 398 0.23 -3.99 -3.72
N PHE A 399 0.45 -5.15 -4.34
CA PHE A 399 0.47 -5.35 -5.78
C PHE A 399 -0.31 -6.61 -6.11
N ILE A 400 -1.54 -6.42 -6.55
CA ILE A 400 -2.56 -7.46 -6.63
C ILE A 400 -2.92 -7.67 -8.08
N ARG A 401 -3.13 -8.91 -8.47
CA ARG A 401 -3.73 -9.28 -9.75
C ARG A 401 -5.10 -9.88 -9.49
N ILE A 402 -6.10 -9.41 -10.22
CA ILE A 402 -7.48 -9.90 -10.14
C ILE A 402 -7.94 -10.32 -11.54
N THR A 403 -8.38 -11.56 -11.66
CA THR A 403 -8.89 -12.17 -12.90
C THR A 403 -10.24 -12.83 -12.66
N GLN A 404 -11.01 -13.07 -13.73
CA GLN A 404 -12.13 -14.03 -13.62
C GLN A 404 -11.56 -15.43 -13.42
N LYS A 405 -12.22 -16.25 -12.59
CA LYS A 405 -11.94 -17.68 -12.48
C LYS A 405 -12.09 -18.31 -13.86
N SER A 406 -11.07 -19.06 -14.26
CA SER A 406 -11.15 -19.85 -15.48
C SER A 406 -12.34 -20.80 -15.35
N SER A 407 -13.32 -20.71 -16.25
CA SER A 407 -14.32 -21.77 -16.38
C SER A 407 -13.54 -23.03 -16.74
N SER A 408 -13.46 -24.02 -15.85
CA SER A 408 -13.04 -25.35 -16.26
C SER A 408 -14.03 -25.80 -17.32
N ASN A 409 -13.62 -25.82 -18.58
CA ASN A 409 -14.26 -26.63 -19.60
C ASN A 409 -14.02 -28.10 -19.21
N ASP A 410 -14.83 -28.60 -18.29
CA ASP A 410 -15.10 -30.03 -18.19
C ASP A 410 -16.18 -30.33 -19.23
N GLU A 411 -15.74 -30.63 -20.46
CA GLU A 411 -16.47 -31.49 -21.40
C GLU A 411 -15.74 -32.82 -21.57
#